data_AF-A0A852DQY5-F1
#
_entry.id   AF-A0A852DQY5-F1
#
_cell.length_a   1.000
_cell.length_b   1.000
_cell.length_c   1.000
_cell.angle_alpha   90.00
_cell.angle_beta   90.00
_cell.angle_gamma   90.00
#
_symmetry.space_group_name_H-M   'P 1'
#
loop_
_entity.id
_entity.type
_entity.pdbx_description
1 polymer ?
#
loop_
_entity_poly.entity_id
_entity_poly.type
_entity_poly.pdbx_seq_one_letter_code
_entity_poly.pdbx_strand_id
1 'polypeptide(L)'
;CSTGIPFDGGLRCLCWKILLNYLPLEKALWSSLLKKQRDLYSQFLKEMIIQPGIAKANLGVSREDVTLEDHPLNPNPDSRWNTYFKDNEVLLQIDKDVRRLYPDMAFFQRPTDYPCLLILDPQNEFETLRRRVEQTTLKSQTVARNRSGVTNVSSPLKSTPSSLSEYEVLPNGCEAHWEVVERILFIYAKLNPGIAYVQGMNEIVGPLYYTFATDPNSEWK
;
A
#
# COMPACT_ATOMS: atom_id res chain seq x y z
N CYS A 1 14.07 25.65 -16.05
CA CYS A 1 14.37 24.70 -14.96
C CYS A 1 15.86 24.38 -14.80
N SER A 2 16.75 24.89 -15.67
CA SER A 2 18.21 24.60 -15.61
C SER A 2 18.90 25.12 -14.34
N THR A 3 18.35 26.15 -13.69
CA THR A 3 18.83 26.74 -12.43
C THR A 3 18.03 26.25 -11.20
N GLY A 4 17.20 25.23 -11.35
CA GLY A 4 16.24 24.80 -10.34
C GLY A 4 14.84 25.39 -10.54
N ILE A 5 13.88 24.91 -9.74
CA ILE A 5 12.49 25.39 -9.73
C ILE A 5 12.15 25.83 -8.30
N PRO A 6 11.65 27.07 -8.10
CA PRO A 6 11.23 27.56 -6.78
C PRO A 6 10.21 26.61 -6.12
N PHE A 7 10.23 26.55 -4.80
CA PHE A 7 9.24 25.76 -4.05
C PHE A 7 7.89 26.48 -3.98
N ASP A 8 7.91 27.82 -3.98
CA ASP A 8 6.75 28.64 -3.71
C ASP A 8 5.70 28.59 -4.83
N GLY A 9 4.43 28.74 -4.44
CA GLY A 9 3.31 28.92 -5.37
C GLY A 9 2.93 27.70 -6.20
N GLY A 10 3.37 26.48 -5.83
CA GLY A 10 3.02 25.25 -6.55
C GLY A 10 3.75 25.06 -7.89
N LEU A 11 4.70 25.94 -8.22
CA LEU A 11 5.44 25.90 -9.49
C LEU A 11 6.21 24.59 -9.68
N ARG A 12 6.79 24.05 -8.60
CA ARG A 12 7.54 22.78 -8.66
C ARG A 12 6.67 21.61 -9.07
N CYS A 13 5.49 21.47 -8.46
CA CYS A 13 4.53 20.43 -8.81
C CYS A 13 4.11 20.54 -10.28
N LEU A 14 3.73 21.74 -10.73
CA LEU A 14 3.31 21.95 -12.11
C LEU A 14 4.45 21.67 -13.11
N CYS A 15 5.65 22.19 -12.87
CA CYS A 15 6.80 21.95 -13.71
C CYS A 15 7.15 20.47 -13.77
N TRP A 16 7.11 19.75 -12.65
CA TRP A 16 7.40 18.31 -12.62
C TRP A 16 6.36 17.51 -13.40
N LYS A 17 5.07 17.84 -13.28
CA LYS A 17 4.02 17.20 -14.08
C LYS A 17 4.27 17.35 -15.59
N ILE A 18 4.76 18.51 -16.04
CA ILE A 18 5.10 18.72 -17.45
C ILE A 18 6.40 18.00 -17.83
N LEU A 19 7.47 18.16 -17.04
CA LEU A 19 8.80 17.58 -17.33
C LEU A 19 8.80 16.04 -17.31
N LEU A 20 7.94 15.44 -16.49
CA LEU A 20 7.75 13.98 -16.41
C LEU A 20 6.71 13.48 -17.44
N ASN A 21 6.27 14.34 -18.37
CA ASN A 21 5.27 14.04 -19.40
C ASN A 21 3.92 13.54 -18.84
N TYR A 22 3.59 13.91 -17.62
CA TYR A 22 2.27 13.63 -17.04
C TYR A 22 1.21 14.58 -17.58
N LEU A 23 1.55 15.87 -17.73
CA LEU A 23 0.71 16.88 -18.36
C LEU A 23 1.30 17.32 -19.70
N PRO A 24 0.47 17.43 -20.77
CA PRO A 24 0.91 17.93 -22.06
C PRO A 24 1.14 19.45 -21.99
N LEU A 25 1.75 20.02 -23.03
CA LEU A 25 1.94 21.48 -23.12
C LEU A 25 0.61 22.21 -23.37
N GLU A 26 -0.37 21.55 -23.99
CA GLU A 26 -1.70 22.10 -24.25
C GLU A 26 -2.56 22.11 -22.98
N LYS A 27 -2.60 23.25 -22.28
CA LYS A 27 -3.36 23.43 -21.04
C LYS A 27 -4.85 23.08 -21.13
N ALA A 28 -5.45 23.25 -22.31
CA ALA A 28 -6.86 22.92 -22.55
C ALA A 28 -7.17 21.42 -22.35
N LEU A 29 -6.15 20.55 -22.44
CA LEU A 29 -6.30 19.10 -22.27
C LEU A 29 -6.11 18.63 -20.82
N TRP A 30 -5.70 19.51 -19.90
CA TRP A 30 -5.30 19.09 -18.56
C TRP A 30 -6.44 18.47 -17.76
N SER A 31 -7.59 19.15 -17.67
CA SER A 31 -8.70 18.65 -16.85
C SER A 31 -9.25 17.31 -17.35
N SER A 32 -9.34 17.11 -18.68
CA SER A 32 -9.81 15.85 -19.25
C SER A 32 -8.79 14.72 -19.05
N LEU A 33 -7.50 15.00 -19.20
CA LEU A 33 -6.44 14.03 -18.95
C LEU A 33 -6.37 13.63 -17.47
N LEU A 34 -6.38 14.59 -16.55
CA LEU A 34 -6.35 14.32 -15.11
C LEU A 34 -7.52 13.43 -14.70
N LYS A 35 -8.73 13.75 -15.18
CA LYS A 35 -9.92 12.93 -14.92
C LYS A 35 -9.71 11.50 -15.43
N LYS A 36 -9.30 11.35 -16.69
CA LYS A 36 -9.03 10.04 -17.29
C LYS A 36 -7.99 9.24 -16.49
N GLN A 37 -6.90 9.86 -16.05
CA GLN A 37 -5.84 9.20 -15.28
C GLN A 37 -6.31 8.81 -13.86
N ARG A 38 -7.09 9.66 -13.19
CA ARG A 38 -7.67 9.37 -11.87
C ARG A 38 -8.71 8.24 -11.94
N ASP A 39 -9.53 8.23 -12.99
CA ASP A 39 -10.50 7.16 -13.24
C ASP A 39 -9.80 5.84 -13.53
N LEU A 40 -8.76 5.85 -14.36
CA LEU A 40 -7.94 4.67 -14.66
C LEU A 40 -7.25 4.13 -13.40
N TYR A 41 -6.65 5.00 -12.60
CA TYR A 41 -6.07 4.60 -11.32
C TYR A 41 -7.10 3.95 -10.40
N SER A 42 -8.31 4.52 -10.33
CA SER A 42 -9.42 3.96 -9.55
C SER A 42 -9.84 2.57 -10.03
N GLN A 43 -9.75 2.29 -11.35
CA GLN A 43 -9.98 0.95 -11.89
C GLN A 43 -8.89 -0.03 -11.44
N PHE A 44 -7.62 0.37 -11.50
CA PHE A 44 -6.53 -0.49 -10.99
C PHE A 44 -6.69 -0.86 -9.52
N LEU A 45 -7.15 0.07 -8.67
CA LEU A 45 -7.46 -0.24 -7.27
C LEU A 45 -8.49 -1.37 -7.16
N LYS A 46 -9.56 -1.28 -7.95
CA LYS A 46 -10.65 -2.28 -7.96
C LYS A 46 -10.16 -3.65 -8.44
N GLU A 47 -9.30 -3.69 -9.45
CA GLU A 47 -8.88 -4.95 -10.05
C GLU A 47 -7.73 -5.62 -9.29
N MET A 48 -6.80 -4.83 -8.74
CA MET A 48 -5.52 -5.32 -8.23
C MET A 48 -5.44 -5.40 -6.70
N ILE A 49 -6.19 -4.56 -5.99
CA ILE A 49 -6.22 -4.54 -4.52
C ILE A 49 -7.50 -5.19 -4.01
N ILE A 50 -8.63 -4.84 -4.61
CA ILE A 50 -9.97 -5.21 -4.19
C ILE A 50 -10.38 -6.54 -4.88
N GLN A 51 -9.75 -7.65 -4.52
CA GLN A 51 -10.11 -8.96 -5.11
C GLN A 51 -11.41 -9.53 -4.50
N PRO A 52 -12.46 -9.80 -5.30
CA PRO A 52 -13.77 -10.26 -4.78
C PRO A 52 -13.76 -11.64 -4.12
N GLY A 53 -12.77 -12.50 -4.44
CA GLY A 53 -12.77 -13.89 -4.00
C GLY A 53 -12.36 -14.11 -2.53
N ILE A 54 -11.56 -13.21 -1.95
CA ILE A 54 -10.98 -13.40 -0.60
C ILE A 54 -11.94 -12.90 0.49
N ALA A 55 -12.70 -11.84 0.20
CA ALA A 55 -13.72 -11.29 1.08
C ALA A 55 -14.73 -12.36 1.56
N LYS A 56 -15.22 -13.19 0.63
CA LYS A 56 -16.19 -14.25 0.92
C LYS A 56 -15.67 -15.34 1.86
N ALA A 57 -14.37 -15.62 1.86
CA ALA A 57 -13.77 -16.65 2.70
C ALA A 57 -13.75 -16.28 4.20
N ASN A 58 -13.70 -14.98 4.53
CA ASN A 58 -13.64 -14.49 5.91
C ASN A 58 -15.02 -14.34 6.58
N LEU A 59 -16.11 -14.30 5.79
CA LEU A 59 -17.49 -14.15 6.28
C LEU A 59 -18.17 -15.49 6.67
N GLY A 60 -17.45 -16.62 6.61
CA GLY A 60 -18.02 -17.93 6.92
C GLY A 60 -19.09 -18.39 5.92
N VAL A 61 -19.30 -17.66 4.83
CA VAL A 61 -20.15 -18.06 3.71
C VAL A 61 -19.41 -19.17 2.96
N SER A 62 -20.14 -20.24 2.63
CA SER A 62 -19.59 -21.42 1.94
C SER A 62 -18.66 -21.01 0.81
N ARG A 63 -17.47 -21.61 0.78
CA ARG A 63 -16.46 -21.44 -0.26
C ARG A 63 -17.06 -21.82 -1.61
N GLU A 64 -17.64 -20.86 -2.33
CA GLU A 64 -18.07 -21.06 -3.72
C GLU A 64 -16.87 -21.35 -4.63
N ASP A 65 -15.65 -20.98 -4.18
CA ASP A 65 -14.41 -20.97 -4.97
C ASP A 65 -13.28 -21.87 -4.39
N VAL A 66 -13.58 -22.83 -3.50
CA VAL A 66 -12.69 -24.00 -3.39
C VAL A 66 -13.23 -25.07 -4.30
N THR A 67 -13.05 -24.81 -5.58
CA THR A 67 -12.83 -25.95 -6.47
C THR A 67 -11.61 -26.70 -5.93
N LEU A 68 -11.57 -28.02 -6.09
CA LEU A 68 -10.40 -28.83 -5.71
C LEU A 68 -9.09 -28.32 -6.37
N GLU A 69 -9.20 -27.43 -7.36
CA GLU A 69 -8.11 -26.94 -8.20
C GLU A 69 -7.52 -25.59 -7.80
N ASP A 70 -8.07 -24.83 -6.82
CA ASP A 70 -7.44 -23.58 -6.36
C ASP A 70 -7.56 -23.36 -4.84
N HIS A 71 -6.50 -23.67 -4.11
CA HIS A 71 -6.46 -23.62 -2.64
C HIS A 71 -5.10 -23.12 -2.11
N PRO A 72 -4.99 -22.69 -0.84
CA PRO A 72 -3.76 -22.10 -0.29
C PRO A 72 -2.51 -22.97 -0.42
N LEU A 73 -2.68 -24.29 -0.38
CA LEU A 73 -1.58 -25.27 -0.51
C LEU A 73 -1.37 -25.76 -1.94
N ASN A 74 -1.97 -25.12 -2.95
CA ASN A 74 -1.96 -25.64 -4.31
C ASN A 74 -0.57 -25.40 -4.92
N PRO A 75 0.15 -26.44 -5.35
CA PRO A 75 1.48 -26.29 -5.93
C PRO A 75 1.44 -25.72 -7.36
N ASN A 76 0.26 -25.59 -7.98
CA ASN A 76 0.13 -25.05 -9.33
C ASN A 76 0.68 -23.61 -9.39
N PRO A 77 1.69 -23.33 -10.24
CA PRO A 77 2.24 -21.99 -10.40
C PRO A 77 1.19 -20.93 -10.77
N ASP A 78 0.14 -21.33 -11.49
CA ASP A 78 -0.92 -20.45 -12.01
C ASP A 78 -2.11 -20.29 -11.04
N SER A 79 -2.02 -20.86 -9.84
CA SER A 79 -3.03 -20.71 -8.78
C SER A 79 -3.18 -19.25 -8.34
N ARG A 80 -4.42 -18.83 -8.06
CA ARG A 80 -4.69 -17.49 -7.50
C ARG A 80 -4.06 -17.35 -6.12
N TRP A 81 -3.98 -18.43 -5.34
CA TRP A 81 -3.30 -18.44 -4.05
C TRP A 81 -1.80 -18.26 -4.18
N ASN A 82 -1.15 -18.91 -5.13
CA ASN A 82 0.28 -18.70 -5.37
C ASN A 82 0.56 -17.24 -5.77
N THR A 83 -0.27 -16.67 -6.63
CA THR A 83 -0.19 -15.24 -6.99
C THR A 83 -0.40 -14.34 -5.77
N TYR A 84 -1.39 -14.65 -4.93
CA TYR A 84 -1.67 -13.90 -3.70
C TYR A 84 -0.48 -13.93 -2.72
N PHE A 85 0.17 -15.08 -2.53
CA PHE A 85 1.34 -15.18 -1.65
C PHE A 85 2.54 -14.42 -2.20
N LYS A 86 2.81 -14.53 -3.50
CA LYS A 86 3.86 -13.72 -4.16
C LYS A 86 3.59 -12.22 -4.05
N ASP A 87 2.33 -11.81 -4.22
CA ASP A 87 1.93 -10.42 -4.02
C ASP A 87 2.16 -9.98 -2.57
N ASN A 88 1.90 -10.84 -1.58
CA ASN A 88 2.14 -10.53 -0.17
C ASN A 88 3.64 -10.40 0.15
N GLU A 89 4.50 -11.18 -0.48
CA GLU A 89 5.96 -11.04 -0.35
C GLU A 89 6.43 -9.67 -0.86
N VAL A 90 5.95 -9.27 -2.04
CA VAL A 90 6.22 -7.95 -2.62
C VAL A 90 5.68 -6.84 -1.73
N LEU A 91 4.44 -6.97 -1.26
CA LEU A 91 3.80 -6.00 -0.38
C LEU A 91 4.57 -5.83 0.93
N LEU A 92 5.03 -6.92 1.55
CA LEU A 92 5.81 -6.87 2.78
C LEU A 92 7.16 -6.18 2.58
N GLN A 93 7.77 -6.31 1.41
CA GLN A 93 8.99 -5.59 1.08
C GLN A 93 8.72 -4.09 0.95
N ILE A 94 7.63 -3.71 0.26
CA ILE A 94 7.20 -2.32 0.12
C ILE A 94 6.89 -1.71 1.49
N ASP A 95 6.05 -2.34 2.33
CA ASP A 95 5.65 -1.87 3.67
C ASP A 95 6.89 -1.52 4.51
N LYS A 96 7.87 -2.44 4.54
CA LYS A 96 9.14 -2.26 5.26
C LYS A 96 9.94 -1.05 4.81
N ASP A 97 9.91 -0.73 3.52
CA ASP A 97 10.69 0.35 2.93
C ASP A 97 9.97 1.70 3.03
N VAL A 98 8.65 1.74 2.85
CA VAL A 98 7.86 2.98 2.99
C VAL A 98 7.73 3.42 4.44
N ARG A 99 7.70 2.50 5.42
CA ARG A 99 7.75 2.84 6.85
C ARG A 99 9.06 3.53 7.22
N ARG A 100 10.15 3.27 6.49
CA ARG A 100 11.47 3.89 6.72
C ARG A 100 11.75 5.07 5.78
N LEU A 101 10.75 5.51 5.01
CA LEU A 101 10.90 6.60 4.05
C LEU A 101 10.95 7.95 4.79
N TYR A 102 12.12 8.59 4.77
CA TYR A 102 12.37 9.91 5.38
C TYR A 102 11.86 10.00 6.84
N PRO A 103 12.41 9.22 7.79
CA PRO A 103 11.91 9.14 9.16
C PRO A 103 11.97 10.47 9.91
N ASP A 104 12.93 11.33 9.58
CA ASP A 104 13.07 12.69 10.14
C ASP A 104 11.96 13.65 9.64
N MET A 105 11.19 13.22 8.65
CA MET A 105 10.11 14.00 8.05
C MET A 105 8.74 13.48 8.52
N ALA A 106 8.16 14.17 9.50
CA ALA A 106 6.84 13.84 10.03
C ALA A 106 5.71 13.81 8.97
N PHE A 107 5.93 14.38 7.77
CA PHE A 107 4.99 14.33 6.66
C PHE A 107 4.48 12.92 6.38
N PHE A 108 5.35 11.92 6.24
CA PHE A 108 4.92 10.58 5.82
C PHE A 108 4.06 9.86 6.86
N GLN A 109 4.22 10.19 8.14
CA GLN A 109 3.45 9.60 9.24
C GLN A 109 2.09 10.26 9.46
N ARG A 110 1.89 11.48 8.95
CA ARG A 110 0.64 12.22 9.12
C ARG A 110 -0.49 11.65 8.25
N PRO A 111 -1.75 11.82 8.67
CA PRO A 111 -2.89 11.54 7.80
C PRO A 111 -2.86 12.42 6.56
N THR A 112 -3.17 11.83 5.40
CA THR A 112 -3.46 12.60 4.19
C THR A 112 -4.88 13.19 4.28
N ASP A 113 -5.07 14.39 3.71
CA ASP A 113 -6.39 15.00 3.54
C ASP A 113 -7.25 14.25 2.49
N TYR A 114 -6.64 13.35 1.71
CA TYR A 114 -7.26 12.61 0.61
C TYR A 114 -7.12 11.09 0.80
N PRO A 115 -7.75 10.51 1.83
CA PRO A 115 -7.70 9.07 2.06
C PRO A 115 -8.44 8.33 0.93
N CYS A 116 -7.91 7.18 0.52
CA CYS A 116 -8.56 6.31 -0.45
C CYS A 116 -9.74 5.56 0.18
N LEU A 117 -10.92 6.20 0.16
CA LEU A 117 -12.15 5.65 0.74
C LEU A 117 -12.57 4.31 0.11
N LEU A 118 -12.24 4.08 -1.17
CA LEU A 118 -12.50 2.80 -1.85
C LEU A 118 -11.84 1.60 -1.16
N ILE A 119 -10.80 1.81 -0.35
CA ILE A 119 -10.08 0.75 0.36
C ILE A 119 -10.35 0.84 1.86
N LEU A 120 -10.64 2.04 2.38
CA LEU A 120 -10.82 2.29 3.81
C LEU A 120 -12.27 2.22 4.30
N ASP A 121 -13.24 2.03 3.41
CA ASP A 121 -14.65 1.93 3.79
C ASP A 121 -14.87 0.74 4.76
N PRO A 122 -15.36 0.97 5.99
CA PRO A 122 -15.65 -0.09 6.97
C PRO A 122 -16.72 -1.09 6.51
N GLN A 123 -17.57 -0.70 5.55
CA GLN A 123 -18.57 -1.58 4.93
C GLN A 123 -18.00 -2.38 3.77
N ASN A 124 -16.76 -2.10 3.38
CA ASN A 124 -16.11 -2.76 2.26
C ASN A 124 -15.63 -4.15 2.69
N GLU A 125 -16.17 -5.19 2.06
CA GLU A 125 -15.86 -6.58 2.40
C GLU A 125 -14.42 -6.98 2.00
N PHE A 126 -13.73 -6.15 1.22
CA PHE A 126 -12.41 -6.46 0.68
C PHE A 126 -11.28 -6.24 1.67
N GLU A 127 -10.15 -6.86 1.35
CA GLU A 127 -8.96 -6.84 2.17
C GLU A 127 -8.04 -5.68 1.84
N THR A 128 -7.81 -4.81 2.82
CA THR A 128 -6.88 -3.68 2.68
C THR A 128 -5.44 -4.18 2.66
N LEU A 129 -4.53 -3.43 2.03
CA LEU A 129 -3.10 -3.75 2.03
C LEU A 129 -2.57 -3.87 3.47
N ARG A 130 -2.95 -2.94 4.35
CA ARG A 130 -2.69 -3.00 5.80
C ARG A 130 -3.07 -4.35 6.40
N ARG A 131 -4.29 -4.83 6.13
CA ARG A 131 -4.78 -6.12 6.66
C ARG A 131 -4.00 -7.31 6.09
N ARG A 132 -3.60 -7.28 4.81
CA ARG A 132 -2.74 -8.32 4.21
C ARG A 132 -1.38 -8.39 4.89
N VAL A 133 -0.77 -7.24 5.16
CA VAL A 133 0.52 -7.15 5.87
C VAL A 133 0.38 -7.75 7.27
N GLU A 134 -0.62 -7.32 8.04
CA GLU A 134 -0.88 -7.82 9.40
C GLU A 134 -1.08 -9.35 9.44
N GLN A 135 -1.84 -9.92 8.51
CA GLN A 135 -2.08 -11.36 8.43
C GLN A 135 -0.83 -12.15 8.00
N THR A 136 0.03 -11.55 7.17
CA THR A 136 1.28 -12.18 6.73
C THR A 136 2.32 -12.23 7.86
N THR A 137 2.24 -11.31 8.83
CA THR A 137 3.12 -11.32 10.00
C THR A 137 2.66 -12.32 11.08
N LEU A 138 3.40 -13.42 11.23
CA LEU A 138 3.14 -14.40 12.29
C LEU A 138 3.50 -13.83 13.67
N LYS A 139 2.55 -13.84 14.59
CA LYS A 139 2.80 -13.56 16.01
C LYS A 139 3.39 -14.79 16.67
N SER A 140 4.65 -14.72 17.10
CA SER A 140 5.26 -15.79 17.90
C SER A 140 4.85 -15.67 19.37
N GLN A 141 4.70 -16.82 20.02
CA GLN A 141 4.47 -16.92 21.46
C GLN A 141 5.45 -17.94 22.04
N THR A 142 5.91 -17.70 23.26
CA THR A 142 6.81 -18.62 23.94
C THR A 142 5.99 -19.70 24.62
N VAL A 143 6.27 -20.96 24.28
CA VAL A 143 5.63 -22.12 24.90
C VAL A 143 6.57 -22.71 25.94
N ALA A 144 6.12 -22.80 27.19
CA ALA A 144 6.85 -23.42 28.28
C ALA A 144 6.09 -24.67 28.75
N ARG A 145 6.75 -25.83 28.78
CA ARG A 145 6.18 -27.08 29.29
C ARG A 145 6.75 -27.38 30.66
N ASN A 146 5.90 -27.51 31.68
CA ASN A 146 6.37 -27.88 33.01
C ASN A 146 6.60 -29.40 33.12
N ARG A 147 7.28 -29.84 34.19
CA ARG A 147 7.61 -31.27 34.43
C ARG A 147 6.38 -32.17 34.59
N SER A 148 5.21 -31.59 34.88
CA SER A 148 3.92 -32.28 34.95
C SER A 148 3.23 -32.41 33.59
N GLY A 149 3.87 -31.94 32.52
CA GLY A 149 3.36 -32.02 31.16
C GLY A 149 2.38 -30.90 30.76
N VAL A 150 2.10 -29.94 31.65
CA VAL A 150 1.25 -28.78 31.35
C VAL A 150 2.00 -27.82 30.45
N THR A 151 1.35 -27.45 29.34
CA THR A 151 1.85 -26.49 28.36
C THR A 151 1.29 -25.11 28.69
N ASN A 152 2.16 -24.21 29.14
CA ASN A 152 1.83 -22.80 29.34
C ASN A 152 2.28 -22.00 28.13
N VAL A 153 1.38 -21.18 27.60
CA VAL A 153 1.68 -20.25 26.52
C VAL A 153 1.79 -18.86 27.11
N SER A 154 2.98 -18.28 27.07
CA SER A 154 3.23 -16.91 27.50
C SER A 154 3.50 -16.04 26.28
N SER A 155 2.74 -14.96 26.13
CA SER A 155 3.14 -13.86 25.26
C SER A 155 4.50 -13.35 25.71
N PRO A 156 5.40 -12.94 24.79
CA PRO A 156 6.64 -12.30 25.19
C PRO A 156 6.30 -11.16 26.15
N LEU A 157 6.93 -11.13 27.33
CA LEU A 157 6.98 -9.88 28.11
C LEU A 157 7.42 -8.78 27.14
N LYS A 158 6.85 -7.57 27.25
CA LYS A 158 7.22 -6.37 26.49
C LYS A 158 8.75 -6.12 26.56
N SER A 159 9.54 -6.88 25.80
CA SER A 159 10.97 -6.77 25.72
C SER A 159 11.26 -5.99 24.45
N THR A 160 11.15 -4.66 24.59
CA THR A 160 11.54 -3.67 23.58
C THR A 160 10.67 -3.76 22.31
N PRO A 161 10.11 -2.66 21.77
CA PRO A 161 9.48 -2.73 20.47
C PRO A 161 10.51 -3.30 19.50
N SER A 162 10.23 -4.45 18.89
CA SER A 162 10.92 -4.83 17.68
C SER A 162 10.80 -3.62 16.75
N SER A 163 11.86 -3.28 16.02
CA SER A 163 11.96 -2.12 15.13
C SER A 163 10.90 -2.03 14.01
N LEU A 164 9.87 -2.87 14.05
CA LEU A 164 8.65 -2.82 13.25
C LEU A 164 7.50 -2.03 13.93
N SER A 165 7.56 -1.74 15.24
CA SER A 165 6.45 -1.11 16.00
C SER A 165 6.61 0.38 16.28
N GLU A 166 7.54 1.07 15.62
CA GLU A 166 7.78 2.51 15.88
C GLU A 166 6.73 3.44 15.25
N TYR A 167 5.84 2.91 14.41
CA TYR A 167 4.83 3.70 13.71
C TYR A 167 3.43 3.38 14.23
N GLU A 168 2.79 4.37 14.86
CA GLU A 168 1.39 4.24 15.30
C GLU A 168 0.46 4.11 14.10
N VAL A 169 -0.38 3.08 14.14
CA VAL A 169 -1.41 2.86 13.12
C VAL A 169 -2.51 3.91 13.32
N LEU A 170 -2.80 4.68 12.26
CA LEU A 170 -3.86 5.70 12.31
C LEU A 170 -5.25 5.07 12.50
N PRO A 171 -6.20 5.80 13.12
CA PRO A 171 -7.58 5.36 13.29
C PRO A 171 -8.27 4.95 11.98
N ASN A 172 -9.35 4.17 12.10
CA ASN A 172 -10.15 3.76 10.95
C ASN A 172 -10.67 4.98 10.17
N GLY A 173 -10.62 4.90 8.84
CA GLY A 173 -10.99 5.99 7.93
C GLY A 173 -9.86 6.97 7.62
N CYS A 174 -8.71 6.88 8.29
CA CYS A 174 -7.51 7.63 7.96
C CYS A 174 -6.52 6.79 7.13
N GLU A 175 -5.84 7.45 6.20
CA GLU A 175 -4.70 6.89 5.45
C GLU A 175 -3.48 7.75 5.79
N ALA A 176 -2.36 7.14 6.17
CA ALA A 176 -1.11 7.85 6.32
C ALA A 176 -0.49 8.12 4.95
N HIS A 177 0.30 9.18 4.83
CA HIS A 177 1.04 9.48 3.61
C HIS A 177 1.94 8.31 3.15
N TRP A 178 2.55 7.56 4.06
CA TRP A 178 3.33 6.36 3.72
C TRP A 178 2.47 5.22 3.14
N GLU A 179 1.21 5.09 3.56
CA GLU A 179 0.27 4.09 3.01
C GLU A 179 -0.16 4.44 1.58
N VAL A 180 -0.27 5.74 1.28
CA VAL A 180 -0.50 6.19 -0.11
C VAL A 180 0.67 5.77 -1.00
N VAL A 181 1.90 5.92 -0.51
CA VAL A 181 3.12 5.50 -1.24
C VAL A 181 3.18 3.99 -1.39
N GLU A 182 2.85 3.22 -0.35
CA GLU A 182 2.71 1.75 -0.41
C GLU A 182 1.79 1.33 -1.55
N ARG A 183 0.58 1.92 -1.57
CA ARG A 183 -0.44 1.63 -2.57
C ARG A 183 0.01 1.96 -3.99
N ILE A 184 0.68 3.10 -4.19
CA ILE A 184 1.24 3.47 -5.50
C ILE A 184 2.27 2.43 -5.97
N LEU A 185 3.21 2.06 -5.11
CA LEU A 185 4.27 1.10 -5.42
C LEU A 185 3.71 -0.31 -5.67
N PHE A 186 2.71 -0.72 -4.90
CA PHE A 186 2.08 -2.03 -5.07
C PHE A 186 1.39 -2.13 -6.45
N ILE A 187 0.62 -1.11 -6.84
CA ILE A 187 -0.03 -1.07 -8.16
C ILE A 187 1.02 -1.04 -9.27
N TYR A 188 2.10 -0.27 -9.10
CA TYR A 188 3.20 -0.25 -10.06
C TYR A 188 3.79 -1.65 -10.26
N ALA A 189 4.07 -2.37 -9.17
CA ALA A 189 4.62 -3.72 -9.22
C ALA A 189 3.66 -4.70 -9.92
N LYS A 190 2.34 -4.59 -9.65
CA LYS A 190 1.31 -5.41 -10.31
C LYS A 190 1.18 -5.12 -11.80
N LEU A 191 1.31 -3.86 -12.22
CA LEU A 191 1.26 -3.46 -13.63
C LEU A 191 2.53 -3.85 -14.40
N ASN A 192 3.65 -4.03 -13.71
CA ASN A 192 4.96 -4.28 -14.32
C ASN A 192 5.60 -5.55 -13.76
N PRO A 193 5.01 -6.75 -13.95
CA PRO A 193 5.50 -7.98 -13.33
C PRO A 193 6.92 -8.38 -13.75
N GLY A 194 7.41 -7.91 -14.91
CA GLY A 194 8.80 -8.15 -15.35
C GLY A 194 9.85 -7.33 -14.60
N ILE A 195 9.44 -6.25 -13.92
CA ILE A 195 10.31 -5.39 -13.10
C ILE A 195 9.99 -5.62 -11.61
N ALA A 196 8.70 -5.71 -11.28
CA ALA A 196 8.15 -5.75 -9.94
C ALA A 196 8.64 -4.56 -9.08
N TYR A 197 8.57 -4.72 -7.75
CA TYR A 197 9.19 -3.77 -6.84
C TYR A 197 10.66 -4.12 -6.62
N VAL A 198 11.51 -3.10 -6.58
CA VAL A 198 12.93 -3.22 -6.21
C VAL A 198 13.21 -2.22 -5.08
N GLN A 199 13.95 -2.67 -4.06
CA GLN A 199 14.34 -1.82 -2.93
C GLN A 199 15.01 -0.52 -3.43
N GLY A 200 14.58 0.62 -2.88
CA GLY A 200 15.02 1.95 -3.30
C GLY A 200 14.02 2.67 -4.21
N MET A 201 13.07 1.97 -4.83
CA MET A 201 12.00 2.62 -5.61
C MET A 201 11.13 3.56 -4.75
N ASN A 202 10.99 3.27 -3.45
CA ASN A 202 10.35 4.14 -2.46
C ASN A 202 11.03 5.53 -2.37
N GLU A 203 12.36 5.60 -2.50
CA GLU A 203 13.12 6.86 -2.46
C GLU A 203 12.93 7.72 -3.73
N ILE A 204 12.52 7.09 -4.84
CA ILE A 204 12.21 7.80 -6.09
C ILE A 204 10.80 8.40 -6.02
N VAL A 205 9.81 7.60 -5.58
CA VAL A 205 8.42 8.06 -5.50
C VAL A 205 8.19 9.03 -4.34
N GLY A 206 8.96 8.94 -3.25
CA GLY A 206 8.82 9.79 -2.07
C GLY A 206 8.84 11.30 -2.38
N PRO A 207 9.89 11.83 -3.06
CA PRO A 207 9.95 13.23 -3.45
C PRO A 207 8.86 13.66 -4.45
N LEU A 208 8.46 12.78 -5.37
CA LEU A 208 7.37 13.04 -6.32
C LEU A 208 6.05 13.21 -5.56
N TYR A 209 5.75 12.25 -4.69
CA TYR A 209 4.54 12.26 -3.88
C TYR A 209 4.49 13.48 -2.96
N TYR A 210 5.58 13.75 -2.22
CA TYR A 210 5.67 14.92 -1.36
C TYR A 210 5.40 16.20 -2.14
N THR A 211 6.07 16.39 -3.27
CA THR A 211 5.94 17.60 -4.10
C THR A 211 4.50 17.82 -4.57
N PHE A 212 3.77 16.75 -4.93
CA PHE A 212 2.39 16.86 -5.41
C PHE A 212 1.39 17.01 -4.26
N ALA A 213 1.58 16.28 -3.16
CA ALA A 213 0.69 16.32 -2.00
C ALA A 213 0.75 17.65 -1.24
N THR A 214 1.88 18.36 -1.29
CA THR A 214 2.05 19.68 -0.66
C THR A 214 1.72 20.85 -1.60
N ASP A 215 1.15 20.63 -2.77
CA ASP A 215 0.76 21.72 -3.68
C ASP A 215 -0.27 22.64 -3.00
N PRO A 216 -0.14 23.98 -3.06
CA PRO A 216 -1.12 24.89 -2.46
C PRO A 216 -2.51 24.83 -3.13
N ASN A 217 -2.60 24.40 -4.38
CA ASN A 217 -3.86 24.26 -5.11
C ASN A 217 -4.40 22.82 -4.98
N SER A 218 -5.57 22.72 -4.34
CA SER A 218 -6.26 21.46 -4.08
C SER A 218 -6.69 20.69 -5.32
N GLU A 219 -6.84 21.34 -6.48
CA GLU A 219 -7.11 20.66 -7.74
C GLU A 219 -5.97 19.73 -8.15
N TRP A 220 -4.74 20.03 -7.71
CA TRP A 220 -3.53 19.31 -8.05
C TRP A 220 -3.15 18.19 -7.08
N LYS A 221 -3.81 18.15 -5.92
CA LYS A 221 -3.72 17.05 -4.95
C LYS A 221 -4.57 15.86 -5.41
#